data_AF-A0A914FVU5-F1
#
_entry.id   AF-A0A914FVU5-F1
#
_cell.length_a   1.000
_cell.length_b   1.000
_cell.length_c   1.000
_cell.angle_alpha   90.00
_cell.angle_beta   90.00
_cell.angle_gamma   90.00
#
_symmetry.space_group_name_H-M   'P 1'
#
loop_
_entity.id
_entity.type
_entity.pdbx_description
1 polymer ?
#
loop_
_entity_poly.entity_id
_entity_poly.type
_entity_poly.pdbx_seq_one_letter_code
_entity_poly.pdbx_strand_id
1 'polypeptide(L)' 'MIFGKAQKNQLWVSLIEKGFAKICGNYAALQSGRTIEGMKILTGAPCKEISLYPKENEDNFETQHKFNELWTTLLSSK' A
#
# COMPACT_ATOMS: atom_id res chain seq x y z
N MET A 1 3.61 -20.64 9.23
CA MET A 1 2.32 -20.13 8.71
C MET A 1 2.66 -19.29 7.49
N ILE A 2 2.33 -19.74 6.27
CA ILE A 2 2.94 -19.21 5.03
C ILE A 2 2.09 -18.18 4.25
N PHE A 3 0.79 -18.01 4.56
CA PHE A 3 -0.14 -17.16 3.80
C PHE A 3 -1.13 -16.39 4.69
N GLY A 4 -1.81 -15.39 4.11
CA GLY A 4 -2.68 -14.45 4.83
C GLY A 4 -3.91 -15.13 5.46
N LYS A 5 -4.17 -14.84 6.74
CA LYS A 5 -5.32 -15.39 7.49
C LYS A 5 -6.12 -14.27 8.15
N ALA A 6 -7.44 -14.30 7.98
CA ALA A 6 -8.34 -13.44 8.75
C ALA A 6 -8.77 -14.10 10.08
N GLN A 7 -9.10 -13.23 11.05
CA GLN A 7 -9.70 -13.62 12.33
C GLN A 7 -11.04 -14.36 12.10
N LYS A 8 -11.48 -15.15 13.09
CA LYS A 8 -12.80 -15.82 13.10
C LYS A 8 -13.06 -16.79 11.93
N ASN A 9 -12.04 -17.54 11.49
CA ASN A 9 -12.14 -18.49 10.36
C ASN A 9 -12.71 -17.89 9.07
N GLN A 10 -12.49 -16.60 8.86
CA GLN A 10 -12.91 -15.92 7.65
C GLN A 10 -11.94 -16.28 6.51
N LEU A 11 -12.48 -16.71 5.37
CA LEU A 11 -11.70 -17.17 4.23
C LEU A 11 -11.44 -16.07 3.18
N TRP A 12 -12.04 -14.89 3.34
CA TRP A 12 -11.99 -13.84 2.32
C TRP A 12 -10.55 -13.39 2.01
N VAL A 13 -9.67 -13.29 3.00
CA VAL A 13 -8.26 -12.91 2.80
C VAL A 13 -7.54 -13.94 1.93
N SER A 14 -7.66 -15.22 2.25
CA SER A 14 -6.98 -16.29 1.52
C SER A 14 -7.55 -16.47 0.10
N LEU A 15 -8.84 -16.15 -0.11
CA LEU A 15 -9.47 -16.17 -1.44
C LEU A 15 -8.97 -15.04 -2.34
N ILE A 16 -8.84 -13.82 -1.80
CA ILE A 16 -8.27 -12.68 -2.53
C ILE A 16 -6.83 -12.99 -2.92
N GLU A 17 -6.03 -13.48 -1.97
CA GLU A 17 -4.64 -13.87 -2.21
C GLU A 17 -4.54 -14.94 -3.31
N LYS A 18 -5.42 -15.95 -3.30
CA LYS A 18 -5.49 -16.97 -4.36
C LYS A 18 -5.87 -16.41 -5.73
N GLY A 19 -6.86 -15.51 -5.77
CA GLY A 19 -7.26 -14.83 -7.00
C GLY A 19 -6.13 -14.01 -7.59
N PHE A 20 -5.41 -13.29 -6.72
CA PHE A 20 -4.27 -12.49 -7.12
C PHE A 20 -3.07 -13.34 -7.56
N ALA A 21 -2.76 -14.42 -6.85
CA ALA A 21 -1.75 -15.41 -7.27
C ALA A 21 -2.04 -15.99 -8.66
N LYS A 22 -3.33 -16.22 -8.98
CA LYS A 22 -3.74 -16.70 -10.30
C LYS A 22 -3.47 -15.68 -11.41
N ILE A 23 -3.69 -14.38 -11.14
CA ILE A 23 -3.39 -13.30 -12.08
C ILE A 23 -1.87 -13.18 -12.29
N CYS A 24 -1.10 -13.30 -11.21
CA CYS A 24 0.36 -13.26 -11.25
C CYS A 24 1.01 -14.57 -11.74
N GLY A 25 0.23 -15.64 -11.95
CA GLY A 25 0.67 -16.95 -12.42
C GLY A 25 1.17 -17.92 -11.35
N ASN A 26 1.60 -17.45 -10.17
CA ASN A 26 2.04 -18.29 -9.05
C ASN A 26 2.03 -17.50 -7.72
N TYR A 27 1.95 -18.20 -6.59
CA TYR A 27 2.14 -17.64 -5.25
C TYR A 27 3.55 -17.09 -4.99
N ALA A 28 4.60 -17.67 -5.59
CA ALA A 28 5.97 -17.14 -5.39
C ALA A 28 6.15 -15.73 -5.98
N ALA A 29 5.35 -15.36 -6.97
CA ALA A 29 5.39 -14.01 -7.55
C ALA A 29 4.88 -12.94 -6.57
N LEU A 30 4.09 -13.32 -5.56
CA LEU A 30 3.54 -12.40 -4.56
C LEU A 30 4.58 -11.85 -3.59
N GLN A 31 5.69 -12.55 -3.38
CA GLN A 31 6.71 -12.16 -2.39
C GLN A 31 7.43 -10.85 -2.74
N SER A 32 7.38 -10.43 -4.00
CA SER A 32 8.02 -9.19 -4.49
C SER A 32 7.03 -8.04 -4.74
N GLY A 33 5.72 -8.24 -4.49
CA GLY A 33 4.69 -7.24 -4.78
C GLY A 33 4.68 -6.07 -3.80
N ARG A 34 4.37 -4.86 -4.28
CA ARG A 34 4.19 -3.69 -3.42
C ARG A 34 2.72 -3.50 -3.04
N THR A 35 2.45 -3.04 -1.82
CA THR A 35 1.09 -2.79 -1.32
C THR A 35 0.32 -1.79 -2.20
N ILE A 36 1.01 -0.82 -2.80
CA ILE A 36 0.43 0.15 -3.74
C ILE A 36 -0.18 -0.50 -4.98
N GLU A 37 0.46 -1.56 -5.49
CA GLU A 37 -0.02 -2.30 -6.66
C GLU A 37 -1.28 -3.10 -6.29
N GLY A 38 -1.25 -3.76 -5.13
CA GLY A 38 -2.42 -4.44 -4.58
C GLY A 38 -3.61 -3.49 -4.38
N MET A 39 -3.37 -2.30 -3.81
CA MET A 39 -4.41 -1.29 -3.61
C MET A 39 -5.00 -0.80 -4.94
N LYS A 40 -4.15 -0.54 -5.94
CA LYS A 40 -4.57 -0.14 -7.28
C LYS A 40 -5.40 -1.21 -7.97
N ILE A 41 -5.04 -2.48 -7.82
CA ILE A 41 -5.75 -3.61 -8.44
C ILE A 41 -7.09 -3.87 -7.77
N LEU A 42 -7.17 -3.72 -6.45
CA LEU A 42 -8.41 -3.91 -5.69
C LEU A 42 -9.43 -2.78 -5.89
N THR A 43 -8.95 -1.55 -6.07
CA THR A 43 -9.83 -0.35 -6.13
C THR A 43 -10.01 0.22 -7.54
N GLY A 44 -9.07 -0.06 -8.46
CA GLY A 44 -9.00 0.58 -9.78
C GLY A 44 -8.60 2.06 -9.74
N ALA A 45 -8.36 2.63 -8.56
CA ALA A 45 -8.05 4.04 -8.38
C ALA A 45 -6.53 4.31 -8.38
N PRO A 46 -6.08 5.53 -8.72
CA PRO A 46 -4.68 5.91 -8.58
C PRO A 46 -4.28 5.90 -7.08
N CYS A 47 -3.18 5.24 -6.78
CA CYS A 47 -2.61 5.19 -5.43
C CYS A 47 -1.27 5.95 -5.40
N LYS A 48 -0.98 6.62 -4.28
CA LYS A 48 0.27 7.36 -4.06
C LYS A 48 0.93 6.85 -2.78
N GLU A 49 2.22 6.51 -2.86
CA GLU A 49 3.04 6.14 -1.71
C GLU A 49 3.74 7.40 -1.16
N ILE A 50 3.73 7.55 0.17
CA ILE A 50 4.29 8.72 0.84
C ILE A 50 5.20 8.21 1.96
N SER A 51 6.48 8.54 1.88
CA SER A 51 7.44 8.27 2.96
C SER A 51 7.38 9.37 4.01
N LEU A 52 7.14 9.01 5.26
CA LEU A 52 7.02 9.95 6.39
C LEU A 52 8.35 10.22 7.10
N TYR A 53 9.37 9.42 6.82
CA TYR A 53 10.68 9.56 7.45
C TYR A 53 11.52 10.58 6.69
N PRO A 54 12.09 11.58 7.38
CA PRO A 54 13.06 12.48 6.79
C PRO A 54 14.27 11.66 6.36
N LYS A 55 14.75 11.88 5.14
CA LYS A 55 16.03 11.31 4.73
C LYS A 55 17.12 12.04 5.50
N GLU A 56 18.15 11.33 5.98
CA GLU A 56 19.22 11.86 6.85
C GLU A 56 20.00 13.08 6.27
N ASN A 57 19.70 13.49 5.04
CA ASN A 57 20.30 14.63 4.34
C ASN A 57 19.29 15.72 3.92
N GLU A 58 18.03 15.68 4.39
CA GLU A 58 17.02 16.72 4.10
C GLU A 58 16.94 17.72 5.25
N ASP A 59 17.06 19.01 4.93
CA ASP A 59 16.92 20.09 5.90
C ASP A 59 15.55 20.01 6.61
N ASN A 60 15.56 20.18 7.93
CA ASN A 60 14.34 20.12 8.76
C ASN A 60 13.22 21.06 8.26
N PHE A 61 13.60 22.21 7.66
CA PHE A 61 12.66 23.19 7.11
C PHE A 61 11.89 22.64 5.89
N GLU A 62 12.57 21.90 5.01
CA GLU A 62 11.97 21.34 3.79
C GLU A 62 10.99 20.19 4.12
N THR A 63 11.34 19.38 5.12
CA THR A 63 10.46 18.31 5.62
C THR A 63 9.16 18.87 6.19
N GLN A 64 9.24 19.96 6.95
CA GLN A 64 8.07 20.61 7.56
C GLN A 64 7.16 21.27 6.50
N HIS A 65 7.75 21.85 5.44
CA HIS A 65 6.99 22.37 4.31
C HIS A 65 6.26 21.26 3.54
N LYS A 66 6.95 20.16 3.20
CA LYS A 66 6.36 18.98 2.53
C LYS A 66 5.20 18.39 3.32
N PHE A 67 5.33 18.31 4.65
CA PHE A 67 4.26 17.82 5.51
C PHE A 67 3.03 18.73 5.47
N ASN A 68 3.23 20.05 5.50
CA ASN A 68 2.11 21.00 5.43
C ASN A 68 1.37 20.92 4.09
N GLU A 69 2.09 20.83 2.96
CA GLU A 69 1.48 20.63 1.63
C GLU A 69 0.73 19.29 1.51
N LEU A 70 1.24 18.24 2.17
CA LEU A 70 0.55 16.97 2.25
C LEU A 70 -0.75 17.09 3.03
N TRP A 71 -0.75 17.77 4.17
CA TRP A 71 -1.97 18.02 4.94
C TRP A 71 -2.98 18.84 4.17
N THR A 72 -2.56 19.89 3.47
CA THR A 72 -3.49 20.69 2.65
C THR A 72 -4.09 19.85 1.54
N THR A 73 -3.31 18.99 0.89
CA THR A 73 -3.82 18.06 -0.13
C THR A 73 -4.85 17.09 0.45
N LEU A 74 -4.57 16.50 1.62
CA LEU A 74 -5.49 15.58 2.29
C LEU A 74 -6.79 16.26 2.73
N LEU A 75 -6.69 17.50 3.25
CA LEU A 75 -7.84 18.26 3.72
C LEU A 75 -8.66 18.86 2.56
N SER A 76 -8.01 19.19 1.43
CA SER A 76 -8.66 19.70 0.23
C SER A 76 -9.34 18.60 -0.60
N SER A 77 -8.93 17.35 -0.45
CA SER A 77 -9.54 16.20 -1.12
C SER A 77 -10.83 15.80 -0.39
N LYS A 78 -11.90 16.57 -0.60
CA LYS A 78 -13.25 16.30 -0.08
C LYS A 78 -14.25 16.14 -1.23
#